data_AF-A0A819QS22-F1
#
_entry.id   AF-A0A819QS22-F1
#
_cell.length_a   1.000
_cell.length_b   1.000
_cell.length_c   1.000
_cell.angle_alpha   90.00
_cell.angle_beta   90.00
_cell.angle_gamma   90.00
#
_symmetry.space_group_name_H-M   'P 1'
#
loop_
_entity.id
_entity.type
_entity.pdbx_description
1 polymer ?
#
loop_
_entity_poly.entity_id
_entity_poly.type
_entity_poly.pdbx_seq_one_letter_code
_entity_poly.pdbx_strand_id
1 'polypeptide(L)' 'SSKLPINDLSSQLEKRVNKFLMNEGCQTGHVTIHLLVASDKICNVKPQLKQYCPNQATDGYPY' A
#
# COMPACT_ATOMS: atom_id res chain seq x y z
N SER A 1 17.81 -9.92 -17.29
CA SER A 1 17.10 -9.16 -16.25
C SER A 1 15.68 -9.69 -16.16
N SER A 2 15.32 -10.37 -15.07
CA SER A 2 13.97 -10.92 -14.88
C SER A 2 12.97 -9.78 -14.66
N LYS A 3 11.86 -9.75 -15.41
CA LYS A 3 10.79 -8.77 -15.19
C LYS A 3 10.24 -8.94 -13.77
N LEU A 4 10.05 -7.82 -13.06
CA LEU A 4 9.41 -7.84 -11.75
C LEU A 4 7.98 -8.36 -11.88
N PRO A 5 7.47 -9.09 -10.87
CA PRO A 5 6.12 -9.62 -10.89
C PRO A 5 5.10 -8.48 -10.91
N ILE A 6 4.11 -8.61 -11.77
CA ILE A 6 3.00 -7.66 -11.92
C ILE A 6 1.84 -8.15 -11.07
N ASN A 7 1.16 -7.22 -10.39
CA ASN A 7 -0.11 -7.50 -9.73
C ASN A 7 -1.16 -6.44 -10.08
N ASP A 8 -2.41 -6.72 -9.70
CA ASP A 8 -3.56 -5.89 -10.07
C ASP A 8 -3.46 -4.46 -9.50
N LEU A 9 -3.11 -4.32 -8.21
CA LEU A 9 -2.90 -3.01 -7.59
C LEU A 9 -1.87 -2.16 -8.34
N SER A 10 -0.72 -2.75 -8.63
CA SER A 10 0.38 -2.07 -9.34
C SER A 10 -0.06 -1.67 -10.75
N SER A 11 -0.74 -2.57 -11.46
CA SER A 11 -1.25 -2.34 -12.82
C SER A 11 -2.29 -1.22 -12.88
N GLN A 12 -3.20 -1.17 -11.91
CA GLN A 12 -4.22 -0.12 -11.84
C GLN A 12 -3.62 1.25 -11.54
N LEU A 13 -2.66 1.31 -10.61
CA LEU A 13 -1.94 2.55 -10.30
C LEU A 13 -1.10 3.02 -11.50
N GLU A 14 -0.38 2.11 -12.14
CA GLU A 14 0.42 2.40 -13.33
C GLU A 14 -0.44 2.97 -14.46
N LYS A 15 -1.57 2.31 -14.77
CA LYS A 15 -2.52 2.77 -15.77
C LYS A 15 -3.09 4.14 -15.44
N ARG A 16 -3.44 4.38 -14.17
CA ARG A 16 -3.99 5.66 -13.72
C ARG A 16 -2.98 6.80 -13.87
N VAL A 17 -1.74 6.59 -13.44
CA VAL A 17 -0.68 7.61 -13.49
C VAL A 17 -0.31 7.91 -14.94
N ASN A 18 -0.06 6.88 -15.76
CA ASN A 18 0.28 7.11 -17.17
C ASN A 18 -0.87 7.80 -17.93
N LYS A 19 -2.12 7.43 -17.67
CA LYS A 19 -3.28 8.13 -18.26
C LYS A 19 -3.33 9.60 -17.87
N PHE A 20 -3.07 9.92 -16.61
CA PHE A 20 -3.00 11.30 -16.15
C PHE A 20 -1.88 12.08 -16.86
N LEU A 21 -0.67 11.53 -16.89
CA LEU A 21 0.50 12.18 -17.51
C LEU A 21 0.30 12.42 -19.02
N MET A 22 -0.35 11.49 -19.72
CA MET A 22 -0.73 11.66 -21.12
C MET A 22 -1.73 12.80 -21.31
N ASN A 23 -2.72 12.92 -20.43
CA ASN A 23 -3.76 13.95 -20.53
C ASN A 23 -3.22 15.36 -20.25
N GLU A 24 -2.29 15.50 -19.31
CA GLU A 24 -1.68 16.80 -18.95
C GLU A 24 -0.58 17.25 -19.92
N GLY A 25 -0.34 16.50 -21.01
CA GLY A 25 0.68 16.85 -22.01
C GLY A 25 2.10 16.84 -21.47
N CYS A 26 2.35 16.13 -20.36
CA CYS A 26 3.67 16.02 -19.78
C CYS A 26 4.60 15.20 -20.70
N GLN A 27 5.75 15.75 -21.07
CA GLN A 27 6.78 15.04 -21.85
C GLN A 27 7.62 14.11 -20.96
N THR A 28 6.94 13.26 -20.19
CA THR A 28 7.56 12.27 -19.31
C THR A 28 7.55 10.90 -19.97
N GLY A 29 8.58 10.10 -19.66
CA GLY A 29 8.62 8.68 -20.03
C GLY A 29 7.53 7.87 -19.32
N HIS A 30 7.40 6.61 -19.75
CA HIS A 30 6.46 5.66 -19.15
C HIS A 30 6.80 5.41 -17.68
N VAL A 31 5.81 5.59 -16.80
CA VAL A 31 5.95 5.28 -15.38
C VAL A 31 5.63 3.82 -15.17
N THR A 32 6.45 3.11 -14.41
CA THR A 32 6.21 1.71 -14.04
C THR A 32 6.11 1.60 -12.52
N ILE A 33 5.08 0.91 -12.02
CA ILE A 33 4.80 0.76 -10.58
C ILE A 33 4.80 -0.73 -10.24
N HIS A 34 5.46 -1.13 -9.15
CA HIS A 34 5.49 -2.51 -8.67
C HIS A 34 5.36 -2.59 -7.15
N LEU A 35 4.52 -3.50 -6.67
CA LEU A 35 4.49 -3.92 -5.27
C LEU A 35 5.61 -4.93 -5.02
N LEU A 36 6.57 -4.56 -4.18
CA LEU A 36 7.74 -5.41 -3.91
C LEU A 36 7.52 -6.35 -2.72
N VAL A 37 6.71 -5.92 -1.75
CA VAL A 37 6.45 -6.66 -0.52
C VAL A 37 5.01 -6.45 -0.11
N ALA A 38 4.34 -7.55 0.24
CA ALA A 38 3.08 -7.58 0.95
C ALA A 38 3.22 -8.62 2.06
N SER A 39 2.94 -8.23 3.29
CA SER A 39 3.05 -9.11 4.45
C SER A 39 2.01 -8.72 5.48
N ASP A 40 1.27 -9.69 5.98
CA ASP A 40 0.35 -9.48 7.09
C ASP A 40 1.13 -9.07 8.34
N LYS A 41 0.63 -8.05 9.03
CA LYS A 41 1.19 -7.53 10.28
C LYS A 41 0.10 -7.33 11.31
N ILE A 42 0.49 -7.24 12.57
CA ILE A 42 -0.42 -6.94 13.68
C ILE A 42 0.08 -5.68 14.38
N CYS A 43 -0.78 -4.65 14.42
CA CYS A 43 -0.55 -3.45 15.22
C CYS A 43 -1.03 -3.71 16.65
N ASN A 44 -0.10 -4.02 17.56
CA ASN A 44 -0.44 -4.28 18.95
C ASN A 44 -0.88 -3.00 19.66
N VAL A 45 -1.94 -3.09 20.46
CA VAL A 45 -2.39 -1.97 21.29
C VAL A 45 -1.39 -1.74 22.42
N LYS A 46 -0.94 -0.49 22.56
CA LYS A 46 0.03 -0.11 23.59
C LYS A 46 -0.55 -0.30 25.00
N PRO A 47 0.29 -0.70 25.99
CA PRO A 47 -0.18 -0.98 27.36
C PRO A 47 -0.94 0.16 28.03
N GLN A 48 -0.55 1.42 27.76
CA GLN A 48 -1.24 2.59 28.32
C GLN A 48 -2.71 2.65 27.91
N LEU A 49 -3.04 2.31 26.64
CA LEU A 49 -4.43 2.31 26.19
C LEU A 49 -5.23 1.17 26.85
N LYS A 50 -4.59 0.01 27.06
CA LYS A 50 -5.21 -1.11 27.78
C LYS A 50 -5.52 -0.76 29.23
N GLN A 51 -4.74 0.13 29.86
CA GLN A 51 -5.00 0.59 31.23
C GLN A 51 -6.27 1.45 31.32
N TYR A 52 -6.53 2.31 30.34
CA TYR A 52 -7.73 3.18 30.33
C TYR A 52 -8.98 2.46 29.81
N CYS A 53 -8.82 1.48 28.92
CA CYS A 53 -9.90 0.75 28.28
C CYS A 53 -9.74 -0.79 28.42
N PRO A 54 -9.64 -1.34 29.65
CA PRO A 54 -9.21 -2.73 29.89
C PRO A 54 -10.15 -3.79 29.28
N ASN A 55 -11.44 -3.49 29.17
CA ASN A 55 -12.44 -4.43 28.64
C ASN A 55 -12.88 -4.12 27.20
N GLN A 56 -12.31 -3.09 26.58
CA GLN A 56 -12.73 -2.61 25.25
C GLN A 56 -11.59 -2.60 24.22
N ALA A 57 -10.33 -2.57 24.67
CA ALA A 57 -9.18 -2.60 23.78
C ALA A 57 -8.85 -4.06 23.36
N THR A 58 -8.84 -4.33 22.05
CA THR A 58 -8.29 -5.58 21.52
C THR A 58 -6.78 -5.63 21.70
N ASP A 59 -6.17 -6.81 21.64
CA ASP A 59 -4.72 -6.95 21.80
C ASP A 59 -3.93 -6.34 20.64
N GLY A 60 -4.53 -6.32 19.45
CA GLY A 60 -3.99 -5.69 18.27
C GLY A 60 -4.96 -5.71 17.09
N TYR A 61 -4.56 -5.06 16.01
CA TYR A 61 -5.34 -4.95 14.78
C TYR A 61 -4.50 -5.49 13.62
N PRO A 62 -4.94 -6.55 12.92
CA PRO A 62 -4.25 -7.07 11.74
C PRO A 62 -4.39 -6.12 10.55
N TYR A 63 -3.35 -6.03 9.71
CA TYR A 63 -3.33 -5.25 8.47
C TYR A 63 -2.31 -5.78 7.46
#